data_AF-A0A0C9VD69-F1
#
_entry.id   AF-A0A0C9VD69-F1
#
_cell.length_a   1.000
_cell.length_b   1.000
_cell.length_c   1.000
_cell.angle_alpha   90.00
_cell.angle_beta   90.00
_cell.angle_gamma   90.00
#
_symmetry.space_group_name_H-M   'P 1'
#
loop_
_entity.id
_entity.type
_entity.pdbx_description
1 polymer ?
#
loop_
_entity_poly.entity_id
_entity_poly.type
_entity_poly.pdbx_seq_one_letter_code
_entity_poly.pdbx_strand_id
1 'polypeptide(L)'
;LLRDISRWRSLQARHFPAISEADEVEMDPEGEIIGLPSDFIDPEDRTELGLDKAVSIELKLREGQAYDALENLRGKIRLERSTLNKKKVHAHGTAANTRAQTVLRTASQEKQRAAQDYIDARNAMVVLGKESEDAIFNFKFPKLDKTKDLWMKDPGKVLVLGDGTRQEPWIWRIGLQEHGEGSEKWMIEEDRVRWFKSRALMTRWREEVHMREAEFHRIERAYRRMTDAWTDIAKTADPLLCARRAYAFKRADYYQERHREATKLHLEAVGSDLARETDLVNPV
;
A
#
# COMPACT_ATOMS: atom_id res chain seq x y z
N LEU A 1 0.91 -30.50 -22.46
CA LEU A 1 1.21 -31.03 -21.12
C LEU A 1 2.07 -32.27 -21.21
N LEU A 2 1.55 -33.50 -21.33
CA LEU A 2 2.39 -34.72 -21.36
C LEU A 2 3.55 -34.67 -22.37
N ARG A 3 3.29 -34.26 -23.62
CA ARG A 3 4.32 -34.09 -24.65
C ARG A 3 5.40 -33.05 -24.28
N ASP A 4 5.03 -32.00 -23.57
CA ASP A 4 5.96 -30.95 -23.16
C ASP A 4 6.79 -31.40 -21.96
N ILE A 5 6.17 -32.17 -21.05
CA ILE A 5 6.85 -32.81 -19.92
C ILE A 5 7.88 -33.82 -20.41
N SER A 6 7.54 -34.71 -21.35
CA SER A 6 8.52 -35.66 -21.91
C SER A 6 9.67 -34.95 -22.62
N ARG A 7 9.39 -33.83 -23.31
CA ARG A 7 10.43 -32.99 -23.93
C ARG A 7 11.33 -32.35 -22.87
N TRP A 8 10.76 -31.87 -21.76
CA TRP A 8 11.51 -31.33 -20.64
C TRP A 8 12.40 -32.40 -20.01
N ARG A 9 11.87 -33.59 -19.70
CA ARG A 9 12.65 -34.73 -19.16
C ARG A 9 13.84 -35.09 -20.04
N SER A 10 13.66 -35.08 -21.37
CA SER A 10 14.75 -35.31 -22.33
C SER A 10 15.85 -34.25 -22.26
N LEU A 11 15.48 -32.97 -22.02
CA LEU A 11 16.45 -31.89 -21.82
C LEU A 11 17.10 -31.95 -20.44
N GLN A 12 16.32 -32.31 -19.41
CA GLN A 12 16.77 -32.46 -18.04
C GLN A 12 17.81 -33.57 -17.93
N ALA A 13 17.59 -34.75 -18.53
CA ALA A 13 18.56 -35.84 -18.57
C ALA A 13 19.90 -35.43 -19.22
N ARG A 14 19.86 -34.50 -20.19
CA ARG A 14 21.06 -34.00 -20.88
C ARG A 14 21.88 -33.03 -20.02
N HIS A 15 21.21 -32.22 -19.19
CA HIS A 15 21.85 -31.16 -18.40
C HIS A 15 22.08 -31.55 -16.93
N PHE A 16 21.23 -32.41 -16.37
CA PHE A 16 21.19 -32.87 -14.99
C PHE A 16 20.89 -34.38 -14.94
N PRO A 17 21.87 -35.23 -15.28
CA PRO A 17 21.65 -36.68 -15.38
C PRO A 17 21.24 -37.32 -14.04
N ALA A 18 21.70 -36.77 -12.91
CA ALA A 18 21.39 -37.28 -11.57
C ALA A 18 19.89 -37.22 -11.19
N ILE A 19 19.10 -36.36 -11.85
CA ILE A 19 17.64 -36.25 -11.60
C ILE A 19 16.86 -37.31 -12.40
N SER A 20 17.43 -37.80 -13.50
CA SER A 20 16.76 -38.73 -14.42
C SER A 20 16.68 -40.16 -13.88
N GLU A 21 17.40 -40.50 -12.80
CA GLU A 21 17.38 -41.82 -12.18
C GLU A 21 16.24 -42.00 -11.16
N ALA A 22 15.48 -40.94 -10.86
CA ALA A 22 14.32 -41.02 -9.99
C ALA A 22 13.13 -41.67 -10.73
N ASP A 23 12.54 -42.71 -10.11
CA ASP A 23 11.51 -43.58 -10.69
C ASP A 23 10.35 -42.83 -11.36
N GLU A 24 10.02 -43.23 -12.60
CA GLU A 24 8.81 -42.78 -13.32
C GLU A 24 7.55 -43.37 -12.68
N VAL A 25 6.98 -42.66 -11.71
CA VAL A 25 5.64 -42.98 -11.20
C VAL A 25 4.62 -42.34 -12.15
N GLU A 26 3.70 -43.13 -12.72
CA GLU A 26 2.55 -42.60 -13.47
C GLU A 26 1.71 -41.70 -12.55
N MET A 27 1.92 -40.39 -12.68
CA MET A 27 1.15 -39.36 -12.01
C MET A 27 0.30 -38.57 -13.01
N ASP A 28 -0.78 -37.97 -12.52
CA ASP A 28 -1.54 -36.99 -13.30
C ASP A 28 -0.58 -35.86 -13.74
N PRO A 29 -0.51 -35.49 -15.03
CA PRO A 29 0.40 -34.44 -15.53
C PRO A 29 0.32 -33.10 -14.82
N GLU A 30 -0.77 -32.83 -14.09
CA GLU A 30 -0.93 -31.61 -13.28
C GLU A 30 -0.31 -31.70 -11.88
N GLY A 31 0.04 -32.91 -11.41
CA GLY A 31 0.67 -33.16 -10.10
C GLY A 31 2.12 -33.63 -10.18
N GLU A 32 2.66 -33.83 -11.38
CA GLU A 32 4.02 -34.34 -11.57
C GLU A 32 5.06 -33.28 -11.15
N ILE A 33 5.96 -33.67 -10.24
CA ILE A 33 7.06 -32.81 -9.81
C ILE A 33 8.10 -32.75 -10.93
N ILE A 34 8.30 -31.54 -11.47
CA ILE A 34 9.15 -31.27 -12.63
C ILE A 34 10.65 -31.37 -12.26
N GLY A 35 10.97 -31.28 -10.97
CA GLY A 35 12.33 -31.38 -10.44
C GLY A 35 13.12 -30.10 -10.68
N LEU A 36 12.48 -28.96 -10.41
CA LEU A 36 13.16 -27.67 -10.39
C LEU A 36 13.98 -27.55 -9.09
N PRO A 37 15.08 -26.78 -9.06
CA PRO A 37 15.81 -26.50 -7.83
C PRO A 37 14.93 -26.01 -6.66
N SER A 38 13.81 -25.34 -6.93
CA SER A 38 12.82 -24.93 -5.91
C SER A 38 12.03 -26.07 -5.27
N ASP A 39 11.98 -27.25 -5.90
CA ASP A 39 11.19 -28.38 -5.44
C ASP A 39 11.94 -29.18 -4.35
N PHE A 40 13.27 -29.09 -4.35
CA PHE A 40 14.13 -29.67 -3.31
C PHE A 40 14.28 -28.67 -2.18
N ILE A 41 13.73 -28.96 -1.00
CA ILE A 41 13.75 -28.02 0.14
C ILE A 41 15.16 -27.91 0.73
N ASP A 42 15.89 -29.03 0.77
CA ASP A 42 17.18 -29.12 1.42
C ASP A 42 18.32 -28.68 0.49
N PRO A 43 19.25 -27.81 0.96
CA PRO A 43 20.40 -27.38 0.17
C PRO A 43 21.37 -28.52 -0.19
N GLU A 44 21.47 -29.54 0.68
CA GLU A 44 22.38 -30.68 0.51
C GLU A 44 21.99 -31.49 -0.73
N ASP A 45 20.71 -31.83 -0.88
CA ASP A 45 20.16 -32.51 -2.06
C ASP A 45 20.46 -31.75 -3.36
N ARG A 46 20.44 -30.41 -3.33
CA ARG A 46 20.74 -29.58 -4.52
C ARG A 46 22.21 -29.66 -4.91
N THR A 47 23.11 -29.72 -3.92
CA THR A 47 24.55 -29.85 -4.16
C THR A 47 24.91 -31.25 -4.67
N GLU A 48 24.28 -32.30 -4.15
CA GLU A 48 24.44 -33.67 -4.64
C GLU A 48 23.97 -33.82 -6.09
N LEU A 49 22.88 -33.15 -6.45
CA LEU A 49 22.35 -33.13 -7.81
C LEU A 49 23.08 -32.16 -8.76
N GLY A 50 24.07 -31.39 -8.27
CA GLY A 50 24.86 -30.45 -9.07
C GLY A 50 24.08 -29.24 -9.59
N LEU A 51 23.05 -28.80 -8.86
CA LEU A 51 22.10 -27.76 -9.29
C LEU A 51 22.54 -26.32 -9.00
N ASP A 52 23.73 -26.08 -8.46
CA ASP A 52 24.17 -24.76 -7.99
C ASP A 52 24.05 -23.65 -9.04
N LYS A 53 24.43 -23.94 -10.29
CA LYS A 53 24.30 -22.98 -11.40
C LYS A 53 22.82 -22.72 -11.75
N ALA A 54 21.99 -23.75 -11.68
CA ALA A 54 20.56 -23.67 -11.97
C ALA A 54 19.81 -22.86 -10.91
N VAL A 55 20.18 -22.96 -9.63
CA VAL A 55 19.61 -22.15 -8.53
C VAL A 55 19.69 -20.66 -8.84
N SER A 56 20.86 -20.18 -9.30
CA SER A 56 21.05 -18.76 -9.62
C SER A 56 20.18 -18.28 -10.80
N ILE A 57 19.95 -19.16 -11.78
CA ILE A 57 19.12 -18.87 -12.95
C ILE A 57 17.65 -18.89 -12.56
N GLU A 58 17.23 -19.91 -11.82
CA GLU A 58 15.86 -20.03 -11.33
C GLU A 58 15.48 -18.85 -10.46
N LEU A 59 16.35 -18.43 -9.53
CA LEU A 59 16.09 -17.28 -8.68
C LEU A 59 15.77 -16.02 -9.50
N LYS A 60 16.54 -15.73 -10.57
CA LYS A 60 16.25 -14.61 -11.47
C LYS A 60 14.93 -14.76 -12.21
N LEU A 61 14.60 -15.98 -12.63
CA LEU A 61 13.31 -16.27 -13.29
C LEU A 61 12.15 -16.11 -12.31
N ARG A 62 12.29 -16.54 -11.05
CA ARG A 62 11.28 -16.39 -10.00
C ARG A 62 11.09 -14.93 -9.59
N GLU A 63 12.14 -14.12 -9.60
CA GLU A 63 12.02 -12.66 -9.42
C GLU A 63 11.15 -12.05 -10.52
N GLY A 64 11.41 -12.39 -11.79
CA GLY A 64 10.58 -11.98 -12.92
C GLY A 64 9.13 -12.45 -12.77
N GLN A 65 8.94 -13.74 -12.47
CA GLN A 65 7.62 -14.33 -12.24
C GLN A 65 6.86 -13.64 -11.11
N ALA A 66 7.53 -13.27 -10.01
CA ALA A 66 6.90 -12.57 -8.90
C ALA A 66 6.42 -11.17 -9.30
N TYR A 67 7.20 -10.45 -10.11
CA TYR A 67 6.78 -9.14 -10.65
C TYR A 67 5.60 -9.26 -11.61
N ASP A 68 5.65 -10.22 -12.54
CA ASP A 68 4.54 -10.48 -13.48
C ASP A 68 3.28 -10.90 -12.73
N ALA A 69 3.40 -11.74 -11.70
CA ALA A 69 2.30 -12.15 -10.84
C ALA A 69 1.69 -10.95 -10.08
N LEU A 70 2.52 -10.02 -9.59
CA LEU A 70 2.03 -8.80 -8.94
C LEU A 70 1.27 -7.89 -9.91
N GLU A 71 1.77 -7.69 -11.13
CA GLU A 71 1.06 -6.85 -12.11
C GLU A 71 -0.25 -7.50 -12.57
N ASN A 72 -0.24 -8.82 -12.79
CA ASN A 72 -1.46 -9.57 -13.05
C ASN A 72 -2.46 -9.44 -11.89
N LEU A 73 -2.01 -9.60 -10.64
CA LEU A 73 -2.83 -9.43 -9.45
C LEU A 73 -3.46 -8.04 -9.36
N ARG A 74 -2.67 -6.97 -9.60
CA ARG A 74 -3.17 -5.60 -9.67
C ARG A 74 -4.25 -5.46 -10.74
N GLY A 75 -4.00 -5.99 -11.93
CA GLY A 75 -4.97 -6.04 -13.03
C GLY A 75 -6.28 -6.73 -12.64
N LYS A 76 -6.22 -7.88 -11.98
CA LYS A 76 -7.40 -8.62 -11.50
C LYS A 76 -8.18 -7.85 -10.43
N ILE A 77 -7.50 -7.17 -9.50
CA ILE A 77 -8.15 -6.30 -8.50
C ILE A 77 -8.87 -5.13 -9.18
N ARG A 78 -8.25 -4.50 -10.18
CA ARG A 78 -8.87 -3.42 -10.98
C ARG A 78 -10.11 -3.93 -11.70
N LEU A 79 -10.01 -5.08 -12.37
CA LEU A 79 -11.13 -5.69 -13.09
C LEU A 79 -12.31 -6.03 -12.17
N GLU A 80 -12.06 -6.65 -11.01
CA GLU A 80 -13.10 -6.96 -10.02
C GLU A 80 -13.79 -5.67 -9.52
N ARG A 81 -13.02 -4.60 -9.27
CA ARG A 81 -13.64 -3.31 -8.90
C ARG A 81 -14.48 -2.73 -10.03
N SER A 82 -13.94 -2.68 -11.24
CA SER A 82 -14.63 -2.11 -12.40
C SER A 82 -15.95 -2.85 -12.67
N THR A 83 -15.93 -4.17 -12.61
CA THR A 83 -17.13 -5.01 -12.73
C THR A 83 -18.13 -4.78 -11.59
N LEU A 84 -17.65 -4.57 -10.35
CA LEU A 84 -18.50 -4.24 -9.21
C LEU A 84 -19.17 -2.87 -9.36
N ASN A 85 -18.44 -1.88 -9.86
CA ASN A 85 -18.99 -0.56 -10.15
C ASN A 85 -20.02 -0.62 -11.29
N LYS A 86 -19.73 -1.33 -12.37
CA LYS A 86 -20.69 -1.57 -13.47
C LYS A 86 -21.95 -2.28 -12.98
N LYS A 87 -21.83 -3.27 -12.10
CA LYS A 87 -22.98 -3.94 -11.48
C LYS A 87 -23.85 -2.94 -10.71
N LYS A 88 -23.24 -2.09 -9.86
CA LYS A 88 -23.98 -1.10 -9.07
C LYS A 88 -24.77 -0.12 -9.93
N VAL A 89 -24.23 0.27 -11.08
CA VAL A 89 -24.87 1.26 -11.97
C VAL A 89 -25.91 0.63 -12.89
N HIS A 90 -25.66 -0.57 -13.41
CA HIS A 90 -26.44 -1.12 -14.53
C HIS A 90 -27.27 -2.36 -14.20
N ALA A 91 -26.99 -3.09 -13.12
CA ALA A 91 -27.67 -4.35 -12.82
C ALA A 91 -29.00 -4.09 -12.08
N HIS A 92 -30.08 -3.93 -12.86
CA HIS A 92 -31.43 -3.83 -12.34
C HIS A 92 -32.24 -5.11 -12.59
N GLY A 93 -33.02 -5.53 -11.58
CA GLY A 93 -33.82 -6.77 -11.64
C GLY A 93 -33.02 -8.06 -11.39
N THR A 94 -33.72 -9.17 -11.23
CA THR A 94 -33.14 -10.44 -10.76
C THR A 94 -32.17 -11.06 -11.78
N ALA A 95 -32.56 -11.16 -13.05
CA ALA A 95 -31.74 -11.82 -14.07
C ALA A 95 -30.40 -11.11 -14.32
N ALA A 96 -30.41 -9.78 -14.42
CA ALA A 96 -29.20 -8.99 -14.60
C ALA A 96 -28.28 -9.07 -13.37
N ASN A 97 -28.85 -9.06 -12.16
CA ASN A 97 -28.10 -9.23 -10.93
C ASN A 97 -27.43 -10.60 -10.84
N THR A 98 -28.12 -11.69 -11.21
CA THR A 98 -27.53 -13.04 -11.23
C THR A 98 -26.37 -13.13 -12.22
N ARG A 99 -26.53 -12.60 -13.45
CA ARG A 99 -25.45 -12.57 -14.44
C ARG A 99 -24.24 -11.78 -13.95
N ALA A 100 -24.46 -10.58 -13.43
CA ALA A 100 -23.40 -9.74 -12.88
C ALA A 100 -22.71 -10.39 -11.68
N GLN A 101 -23.45 -11.11 -10.84
CA GLN A 101 -22.89 -11.86 -9.71
C GLN A 101 -22.00 -13.02 -10.17
N THR A 102 -22.37 -13.73 -11.24
CA THR A 102 -21.53 -14.78 -11.83
C THR A 102 -20.20 -14.20 -12.34
N VAL A 103 -20.24 -13.08 -13.06
CA VAL A 103 -19.03 -12.39 -13.54
C VAL A 103 -18.14 -11.96 -12.38
N LEU A 104 -18.73 -11.40 -11.31
CA LEU A 104 -17.99 -11.03 -10.10
C LEU A 104 -17.35 -12.23 -9.41
N ARG A 105 -18.04 -13.36 -9.34
CA ARG A 105 -17.48 -14.58 -8.77
C ARG A 105 -16.27 -15.06 -9.55
N THR A 106 -16.35 -15.06 -10.89
CA THR A 106 -15.21 -15.41 -11.75
C THR A 106 -14.03 -14.46 -11.54
N ALA A 107 -14.29 -13.14 -11.54
CA ALA A 107 -13.24 -12.15 -11.30
C ALA A 107 -12.59 -12.32 -9.92
N SER A 108 -13.37 -12.64 -8.89
CA SER A 108 -12.85 -12.91 -7.54
C SER A 108 -11.99 -14.18 -7.49
N GLN A 109 -12.38 -15.23 -8.21
CA GLN A 109 -11.59 -16.46 -8.33
C GLN A 109 -10.27 -16.21 -9.07
N GLU A 110 -10.30 -15.46 -10.17
CA GLU A 110 -9.09 -15.08 -10.90
C GLU A 110 -8.14 -14.24 -10.05
N LYS A 111 -8.68 -13.30 -9.26
CA LYS A 111 -7.89 -12.53 -8.28
C LYS A 111 -7.21 -13.45 -7.26
N GLN A 112 -7.93 -14.43 -6.72
CA GLN A 112 -7.38 -15.36 -5.73
C GLN A 112 -6.31 -16.29 -6.32
N ARG A 113 -6.45 -16.67 -7.59
CA ARG A 113 -5.43 -17.43 -8.33
C ARG A 113 -4.17 -16.59 -8.55
N ALA A 114 -4.30 -15.38 -9.08
CA ALA A 114 -3.16 -14.47 -9.25
C ALA A 114 -2.44 -14.17 -7.92
N ALA A 115 -3.19 -14.09 -6.81
CA ALA A 115 -2.61 -13.94 -5.47
C ALA A 115 -1.83 -15.19 -5.04
N GLN A 116 -2.29 -16.39 -5.40
CA GLN A 116 -1.59 -17.63 -5.13
C GLN A 116 -0.30 -17.73 -5.97
N ASP A 117 -0.34 -17.37 -7.25
CA ASP A 117 0.84 -17.39 -8.14
C ASP A 117 2.00 -16.56 -7.55
N TYR A 118 1.71 -15.39 -6.97
CA TYR A 118 2.71 -14.58 -6.26
C TYR A 118 3.24 -15.26 -5.00
N ILE A 119 2.36 -15.88 -4.21
CA ILE A 119 2.75 -16.59 -2.99
C ILE A 119 3.66 -17.77 -3.34
N ASP A 120 3.34 -18.51 -4.39
CA ASP A 120 4.12 -19.66 -4.84
C ASP A 120 5.49 -19.22 -5.37
N ALA A 121 5.55 -18.16 -6.19
CA ALA A 121 6.80 -17.58 -6.67
C ALA A 121 7.67 -17.08 -5.50
N ARG A 122 7.07 -16.43 -4.49
CA ARG A 122 7.78 -15.98 -3.29
C ARG A 122 8.31 -17.16 -2.47
N ASN A 123 7.49 -18.20 -2.27
CA ASN A 123 7.89 -19.38 -1.51
C ASN A 123 9.05 -20.10 -2.22
N ALA A 124 9.01 -20.23 -3.55
CA ALA A 124 10.12 -20.77 -4.33
C ALA A 124 11.41 -19.97 -4.13
N MET A 125 11.35 -18.63 -4.11
CA MET A 125 12.53 -17.80 -3.83
C MET A 125 13.08 -18.00 -2.41
N VAL A 126 12.22 -18.18 -1.41
CA VAL A 126 12.62 -18.46 -0.03
C VAL A 126 13.33 -19.81 0.05
N VAL A 127 12.78 -20.83 -0.61
CA VAL A 127 13.35 -22.17 -0.67
C VAL A 127 14.74 -22.16 -1.33
N LEU A 128 14.92 -21.39 -2.42
CA LEU A 128 16.20 -21.26 -3.14
C LEU A 128 17.31 -20.49 -2.40
N GLY A 129 17.09 -20.08 -1.15
CA GLY A 129 18.13 -19.49 -0.30
C GLY A 129 18.11 -17.95 -0.23
N LYS A 130 17.02 -17.30 -0.66
CA LYS A 130 16.76 -15.94 -0.14
C LYS A 130 16.18 -16.09 1.26
N GLU A 131 17.04 -15.93 2.25
CA GLU A 131 16.63 -16.05 3.64
C GLU A 131 15.42 -15.15 3.90
N SER A 132 14.42 -15.69 4.58
CA SER A 132 13.22 -14.92 4.95
C SER A 132 13.54 -13.75 5.90
N GLU A 133 14.79 -13.63 6.38
CA GLU A 133 15.26 -12.56 7.26
C GLU A 133 15.92 -11.40 6.51
N ASP A 134 16.22 -11.56 5.22
CA ASP A 134 16.78 -10.49 4.39
C ASP A 134 15.80 -9.31 4.30
N ALA A 135 16.12 -8.21 4.98
CA ALA A 135 15.29 -7.00 4.99
C ALA A 135 15.05 -6.45 3.58
N ILE A 136 16.05 -6.55 2.69
CA ILE A 136 15.96 -6.11 1.29
C ILE A 136 14.98 -7.00 0.51
N PHE A 137 15.01 -8.31 0.72
CA PHE A 137 14.09 -9.24 0.07
C PHE A 137 12.66 -9.00 0.52
N ASN A 138 12.42 -8.89 1.82
CA ASN A 138 11.09 -8.62 2.35
C ASN A 138 10.57 -7.23 1.97
N PHE A 139 11.45 -6.24 1.77
CA PHE A 139 11.05 -4.94 1.26
C PHE A 139 10.60 -5.01 -0.21
N LYS A 140 11.33 -5.73 -1.05
CA LYS A 140 10.98 -5.91 -2.48
C LYS A 140 9.79 -6.84 -2.69
N PHE A 141 9.70 -7.91 -1.91
CA PHE A 141 8.68 -8.95 -2.00
C PHE A 141 8.08 -9.26 -0.62
N PRO A 142 7.22 -8.36 -0.09
CA PRO A 142 6.52 -8.59 1.17
C PRO A 142 5.62 -9.82 1.11
N LYS A 143 5.35 -10.40 2.28
CA LYS A 143 4.37 -11.48 2.42
C LYS A 143 2.97 -10.93 2.12
N LEU A 144 2.26 -11.60 1.21
CA LEU A 144 0.90 -11.23 0.82
C LEU A 144 -0.12 -11.92 1.74
N ASP A 145 -1.04 -11.13 2.33
CA ASP A 145 -2.21 -11.64 3.03
C ASP A 145 -3.45 -11.54 2.14
N LYS A 146 -3.98 -12.69 1.71
CA LYS A 146 -5.17 -12.77 0.83
C LYS A 146 -6.40 -12.09 1.43
N THR A 147 -6.48 -11.95 2.75
CA THR A 147 -7.66 -11.35 3.39
C THR A 147 -7.60 -9.82 3.41
N LYS A 148 -6.39 -9.24 3.53
CA LYS A 148 -6.19 -7.80 3.76
C LYS A 148 -5.67 -7.05 2.54
N ASP A 149 -4.91 -7.71 1.67
CA ASP A 149 -4.18 -7.03 0.61
C ASP A 149 -4.92 -6.98 -0.74
N LEU A 150 -6.01 -7.74 -0.89
CA LEU A 150 -6.71 -7.96 -2.16
C LEU A 150 -7.78 -6.89 -2.49
N TRP A 151 -7.47 -5.62 -2.24
CA TRP A 151 -8.36 -4.50 -2.55
C TRP A 151 -7.58 -3.22 -2.89
N MET A 152 -8.28 -2.20 -3.38
CA MET A 152 -7.75 -0.87 -3.70
C MET A 152 -8.84 0.19 -3.49
N LYS A 153 -8.48 1.47 -3.37
CA LYS A 153 -9.46 2.56 -3.31
C LYS A 153 -10.04 2.85 -4.69
N ASP A 154 -11.31 3.21 -4.73
CA ASP A 154 -11.95 3.62 -5.98
C ASP A 154 -11.43 5.00 -6.39
N PRO A 155 -10.66 5.11 -7.49
CA PRO A 155 -10.18 6.42 -7.94
C PRO A 155 -11.35 7.29 -8.41
N GLY A 156 -12.50 6.74 -8.78
CA GLY A 156 -13.66 7.52 -9.24
C GLY A 156 -14.43 8.21 -8.12
N LYS A 157 -14.22 7.85 -6.85
CA LYS A 157 -14.96 8.42 -5.73
C LYS A 157 -14.36 9.72 -5.23
N VAL A 158 -15.24 10.63 -4.81
CA VAL A 158 -14.86 11.81 -4.05
C VAL A 158 -14.45 11.37 -2.66
N LEU A 159 -13.38 11.98 -2.15
CA LEU A 159 -12.85 11.68 -0.83
C LEU A 159 -13.79 12.18 0.26
N VAL A 160 -13.98 11.37 1.28
CA VAL A 160 -14.78 11.68 2.46
C VAL A 160 -13.88 11.73 3.70
N LEU A 161 -14.31 12.47 4.73
CA LEU A 161 -13.61 12.51 6.01
C LEU A 161 -13.40 11.07 6.54
N GLY A 162 -12.16 10.74 6.91
CA GLY A 162 -11.75 9.40 7.32
C GLY A 162 -11.04 8.57 6.23
N ASP A 163 -11.09 8.97 4.95
CA ASP A 163 -10.36 8.25 3.89
C ASP A 163 -8.84 8.39 3.99
N GLY A 164 -8.34 9.36 4.76
CA GLY A 164 -6.92 9.57 5.01
C GLY A 164 -6.27 8.48 5.86
N THR A 165 -6.99 7.92 6.84
CA THR A 165 -6.45 6.87 7.73
C THR A 165 -6.44 5.49 7.08
N ARG A 166 -7.31 5.27 6.08
CA ARG A 166 -7.39 4.02 5.35
C ARG A 166 -6.22 3.92 4.36
N GLN A 167 -5.12 3.29 4.73
CA GLN A 167 -4.01 3.08 3.79
C GLN A 167 -4.33 1.95 2.80
N GLU A 168 -3.92 2.10 1.54
CA GLU A 168 -4.02 1.03 0.56
C GLU A 168 -3.00 -0.07 0.86
N PRO A 169 -3.27 -1.33 0.47
CA PRO A 169 -2.31 -2.42 0.64
C PRO A 169 -0.95 -2.13 0.01
N TRP A 170 0.09 -2.78 0.54
CA TRP A 170 1.48 -2.57 0.12
C TRP A 170 1.71 -2.87 -1.37
N ILE A 171 0.92 -3.78 -1.96
CA ILE A 171 1.00 -4.13 -3.39
C ILE A 171 0.85 -2.90 -4.29
N TRP A 172 0.28 -1.81 -3.78
CA TRP A 172 0.06 -0.57 -4.50
C TRP A 172 1.06 0.55 -4.16
N ARG A 173 1.97 0.30 -3.21
CA ARG A 173 3.01 1.23 -2.74
C ARG A 173 4.39 0.88 -3.26
N ILE A 174 4.66 -0.41 -3.48
CA ILE A 174 5.87 -0.83 -4.19
C ILE A 174 5.81 -0.20 -5.57
N GLY A 175 6.89 0.52 -5.92
CA GLY A 175 6.97 1.40 -7.09
C GLY A 175 6.32 0.79 -8.31
N LEU A 176 5.64 1.63 -9.10
CA LEU A 176 5.17 1.23 -10.41
C LEU A 176 6.41 0.80 -11.20
N GLN A 177 6.58 -0.50 -11.40
CA GLN A 177 7.50 -0.97 -12.41
C GLN A 177 7.04 -0.42 -13.75
N GLU A 178 7.99 -0.25 -14.65
CA GLU A 178 7.66 0.07 -16.03
C GLU A 178 6.68 -0.99 -16.53
N HIS A 179 5.52 -0.52 -16.98
CA HIS A 179 4.56 -1.38 -17.64
C HIS A 179 5.26 -2.05 -18.82
N GLY A 180 5.22 -3.38 -18.87
CA GLY A 180 5.76 -4.12 -20.01
C GLY A 180 5.03 -3.76 -21.31
N GLU A 181 5.62 -4.07 -22.45
CA GLU A 181 5.03 -3.79 -23.78
C GLU A 181 3.62 -4.38 -23.98
N GLY A 182 3.26 -5.41 -23.21
CA GLY A 182 1.94 -6.06 -23.21
C GLY A 182 0.91 -5.47 -22.24
N SER A 183 1.24 -4.46 -21.44
CA SER A 183 0.30 -3.88 -20.47
C SER A 183 -0.84 -3.14 -21.17
N GLU A 184 -2.07 -3.36 -20.72
CA GLU A 184 -3.24 -2.73 -21.30
C GLU A 184 -3.26 -1.23 -21.02
N LYS A 185 -3.43 -0.40 -22.07
CA LYS A 185 -3.37 1.07 -21.98
C LYS A 185 -4.25 1.66 -20.87
N TRP A 186 -5.41 1.08 -20.62
CA TRP A 186 -6.33 1.58 -19.58
C TRP A 186 -5.77 1.38 -18.16
N MET A 187 -4.96 0.35 -17.91
CA MET A 187 -4.30 0.14 -16.62
C MET A 187 -3.27 1.24 -16.35
N ILE A 188 -2.50 1.60 -17.38
CA ILE A 188 -1.52 2.69 -17.33
C ILE A 188 -2.21 4.02 -17.02
N GLU A 189 -3.34 4.30 -17.67
CA GLU A 189 -4.11 5.52 -17.41
C GLU A 189 -4.73 5.54 -16.00
N GLU A 190 -5.23 4.41 -15.50
CA GLU A 190 -5.75 4.32 -14.12
C GLU A 190 -4.65 4.60 -13.09
N ASP A 191 -3.45 4.08 -13.33
CA ASP A 191 -2.27 4.32 -12.49
C ASP A 191 -1.81 5.77 -12.53
N ARG A 192 -1.80 6.41 -13.71
CA ARG A 192 -1.55 7.85 -13.85
C ARG A 192 -2.56 8.66 -13.05
N VAL A 193 -3.86 8.39 -13.20
CA VAL A 193 -4.92 9.09 -12.47
C VAL A 193 -4.74 8.91 -10.96
N ARG A 194 -4.46 7.69 -10.50
CA ARG A 194 -4.21 7.40 -9.09
C ARG A 194 -2.99 8.15 -8.55
N TRP A 195 -1.91 8.19 -9.31
CA TRP A 195 -0.71 8.93 -8.94
C TRP A 195 -0.99 10.43 -8.82
N PHE A 196 -1.64 11.04 -9.82
CA PHE A 196 -1.99 12.46 -9.77
C PHE A 196 -2.91 12.79 -8.59
N LYS A 197 -3.89 11.92 -8.28
CA LYS A 197 -4.75 12.11 -7.11
C LYS A 197 -4.00 11.98 -5.79
N SER A 198 -3.14 10.99 -5.66
CA SER A 198 -2.34 10.76 -4.45
C SER A 198 -1.36 11.92 -4.23
N ARG A 199 -0.75 12.42 -5.31
CA ARG A 199 0.11 13.61 -5.27
C ARG A 199 -0.66 14.87 -4.89
N ALA A 200 -1.80 15.13 -5.54
CA ALA A 200 -2.63 16.29 -5.22
C ALA A 200 -3.13 16.24 -3.76
N LEU A 201 -3.45 15.05 -3.26
CA LEU A 201 -3.80 14.83 -1.86
C LEU A 201 -2.66 15.17 -0.92
N MET A 202 -1.46 14.66 -1.20
CA MET A 202 -0.27 14.96 -0.40
C MET A 202 0.01 16.47 -0.38
N THR A 203 -0.08 17.16 -1.52
CA THR A 203 0.06 18.62 -1.57
C THR A 203 -0.99 19.33 -0.72
N ARG A 204 -2.27 18.93 -0.80
CA ARG A 204 -3.34 19.52 0.02
C ARG A 204 -3.13 19.26 1.50
N TRP A 205 -2.74 18.06 1.89
CA TRP A 205 -2.44 17.75 3.29
C TRP A 205 -1.30 18.63 3.82
N ARG A 206 -0.27 18.85 3.00
CA ARG A 206 0.82 19.78 3.34
C ARG A 206 0.31 21.21 3.51
N GLU A 207 -0.56 21.68 2.61
CA GLU A 207 -1.20 23.00 2.74
C GLU A 207 -2.02 23.10 4.03
N GLU A 208 -2.82 22.09 4.36
CA GLU A 208 -3.64 22.05 5.59
C GLU A 208 -2.77 22.11 6.86
N VAL A 209 -1.64 21.38 6.89
CA VAL A 209 -0.69 21.45 8.01
C VAL A 209 -0.15 22.87 8.17
N HIS A 210 0.34 23.48 7.09
CA HIS A 210 0.83 24.86 7.12
C HIS A 210 -0.26 25.88 7.50
N MET A 211 -1.48 25.70 6.99
CA MET A 211 -2.62 26.55 7.31
C MET A 211 -2.97 26.44 8.80
N ARG A 212 -2.93 25.23 9.36
CA ARG A 212 -3.23 25.00 10.77
C ARG A 212 -2.19 25.63 11.69
N GLU A 213 -0.91 25.51 11.35
CA GLU A 213 0.18 26.20 12.06
C GLU A 213 0.01 27.73 11.99
N ALA A 214 -0.30 28.27 10.81
CA ALA A 214 -0.56 29.69 10.64
C ALA A 214 -1.79 30.15 11.45
N GLU A 215 -2.81 29.30 11.58
CA GLU A 215 -4.01 29.57 12.37
C GLU A 215 -3.69 29.62 13.88
N PHE A 216 -2.91 28.67 14.41
CA PHE A 216 -2.43 28.72 15.80
C PHE A 216 -1.70 30.05 16.09
N HIS A 217 -0.75 30.44 15.24
CA HIS A 217 -0.07 31.73 15.37
C HIS A 217 -1.01 32.94 15.30
N ARG A 218 -2.07 32.89 14.49
CA ARG A 218 -3.07 33.98 14.43
C ARG A 218 -3.88 34.05 15.73
N ILE A 219 -4.30 32.90 16.27
CA ILE A 219 -5.06 32.81 17.52
C ILE A 219 -4.23 33.33 18.71
N GLU A 220 -2.97 32.92 18.82
CA GLU A 220 -2.05 33.41 19.86
C GLU A 220 -1.89 34.94 19.80
N ARG A 221 -1.63 35.50 18.61
CA ARG A 221 -1.54 36.95 18.41
C ARG A 221 -2.85 37.66 18.75
N ALA A 222 -3.99 37.08 18.40
CA ALA A 222 -5.29 37.65 18.71
C ALA A 222 -5.54 37.70 20.22
N TYR A 223 -5.28 36.60 20.95
CA TYR A 223 -5.43 36.58 22.41
C TYR A 223 -4.46 37.52 23.12
N ARG A 224 -3.21 37.63 22.65
CA ARG A 224 -2.26 38.61 23.16
C ARG A 224 -2.79 40.03 22.98
N ARG A 225 -3.21 40.39 21.77
CA ARG A 225 -3.76 41.70 21.46
C ARG A 225 -5.00 42.02 22.30
N MET A 226 -5.87 41.05 22.53
CA MET A 226 -7.04 41.23 23.39
C MET A 226 -6.65 41.42 24.85
N THR A 227 -5.66 40.66 25.34
CA THR A 227 -5.10 40.86 26.68
C THR A 227 -4.59 42.28 26.84
N ASP A 228 -3.73 42.74 25.93
CA ASP A 228 -3.15 44.09 25.95
C ASP A 228 -4.25 45.15 25.95
N ALA A 229 -5.21 45.06 25.02
CA ALA A 229 -6.33 46.00 24.93
C ALA A 229 -7.17 46.07 26.20
N TRP A 230 -7.50 44.94 26.83
CA TRP A 230 -8.24 44.93 28.09
C TRP A 230 -7.40 45.45 29.27
N THR A 231 -6.09 45.20 29.30
CA THR A 231 -5.21 45.79 30.32
C THR A 231 -5.11 47.31 30.17
N ASP A 232 -5.09 47.83 28.93
CA ASP A 232 -5.02 49.26 28.68
C ASP A 232 -6.34 49.95 29.03
N ILE A 233 -7.49 49.33 28.73
CA ILE A 233 -8.79 49.79 29.24
C ILE A 233 -8.81 49.81 30.77
N ALA A 234 -8.24 48.79 31.43
CA ALA A 234 -8.20 48.73 32.88
C ALA A 234 -7.29 49.81 33.51
N LYS A 235 -6.19 50.18 32.83
CA LYS A 235 -5.28 51.24 33.27
C LYS A 235 -5.83 52.64 33.04
N THR A 236 -6.56 52.85 31.95
CA THR A 236 -7.17 54.13 31.57
C THR A 236 -8.50 54.42 32.29
N ALA A 237 -9.15 53.39 32.84
CA ALA A 237 -10.39 53.53 33.58
C ALA A 237 -10.21 54.37 34.86
N ASP A 238 -11.15 55.28 35.11
CA ASP A 238 -11.20 56.12 36.32
C ASP A 238 -11.12 55.23 37.58
N PRO A 239 -10.15 55.50 38.50
CA PRO A 239 -10.02 54.79 39.77
C PRO A 239 -11.31 54.74 40.61
N LEU A 240 -12.21 55.72 40.46
CA LEU A 240 -13.49 55.77 41.16
C LEU A 240 -14.50 54.73 40.63
N LEU A 241 -14.31 54.23 39.40
CA LEU A 241 -15.15 53.21 38.77
C LEU A 241 -14.55 51.80 38.96
N CYS A 242 -14.36 51.41 40.22
CA CYS A 242 -13.71 50.16 40.61
C CYS A 242 -14.28 48.90 39.93
N ALA A 243 -15.60 48.85 39.73
CA ALA A 243 -16.27 47.73 39.06
C ALA A 243 -15.87 47.56 37.59
N ARG A 244 -15.73 48.68 36.85
CA ARG A 244 -15.33 48.65 35.43
C ARG A 244 -13.88 48.22 35.28
N ARG A 245 -13.01 48.75 36.14
CA ARG A 245 -11.60 48.36 36.21
C ARG A 245 -11.43 46.88 36.56
N ALA A 246 -12.15 46.38 37.56
CA ALA A 246 -12.13 44.98 37.95
C ALA A 246 -12.62 44.05 36.82
N TYR A 247 -13.68 44.44 36.10
CA TYR A 247 -14.16 43.68 34.95
C TYR A 247 -13.15 43.65 33.79
N ALA A 248 -12.52 44.78 33.47
CA ALA A 248 -11.50 44.85 32.43
C ALA A 248 -10.28 43.96 32.77
N PHE A 249 -9.81 43.95 34.02
CA PHE A 249 -8.77 43.01 34.46
C PHE A 249 -9.22 41.55 34.38
N LYS A 250 -10.46 41.24 34.77
CA LYS A 250 -11.01 39.88 34.62
C LYS A 250 -11.02 39.43 33.16
N ARG A 251 -11.35 40.33 32.22
CA ARG A 251 -11.31 40.01 30.78
C ARG A 251 -9.89 39.86 30.25
N ALA A 252 -8.95 40.68 30.71
CA ALA A 252 -7.54 40.52 30.38
C ALA A 252 -7.01 39.16 30.84
N ASP A 253 -7.27 38.79 32.10
CA ASP A 253 -6.85 37.50 32.67
C ASP A 253 -7.46 36.30 31.91
N TYR A 254 -8.74 36.38 31.55
CA TYR A 254 -9.39 35.37 30.69
C TYR A 254 -8.67 35.18 29.35
N TYR A 255 -8.33 36.25 28.63
CA TYR A 255 -7.62 36.13 27.36
C TYR A 255 -6.17 35.69 27.53
N GLN A 256 -5.54 36.04 28.66
CA GLN A 256 -4.20 35.55 29.01
C GLN A 256 -4.20 34.05 29.27
N GLU A 257 -5.21 33.53 29.96
CA GLU A 257 -5.40 32.08 30.17
C GLU A 257 -5.62 31.37 28.83
N ARG A 258 -6.50 31.89 27.97
CA ARG A 258 -6.70 31.36 26.61
C ARG A 258 -5.44 31.41 25.74
N HIS A 259 -4.62 32.44 25.86
CA HIS A 259 -3.31 32.50 25.20
C HIS A 259 -2.41 31.35 25.68
N ARG A 260 -2.29 31.14 26.99
CA ARG A 260 -1.47 30.05 27.56
C ARG A 260 -1.96 28.67 27.09
N GLU A 261 -3.27 28.46 27.10
CA GLU A 261 -3.90 27.23 26.59
C GLU A 261 -3.61 27.01 25.11
N ALA A 262 -3.76 28.06 24.28
CA ALA A 262 -3.47 27.99 22.84
C ALA A 262 -1.99 27.68 22.55
N THR A 263 -1.06 28.31 23.27
CA THR A 263 0.38 28.02 23.14
C THR A 263 0.71 26.59 23.54
N LYS A 264 0.07 26.07 24.61
CA LYS A 264 0.24 24.68 25.02
C LYS A 264 -0.25 23.72 23.93
N LEU A 265 -1.47 23.93 23.41
CA LEU A 265 -2.05 23.10 22.34
C LEU A 265 -1.23 23.18 21.05
N HIS A 266 -0.68 24.34 20.72
CA HIS A 266 0.18 24.52 19.56
C HIS A 266 1.48 23.72 19.71
N LEU A 267 2.13 23.78 20.88
CA LEU A 267 3.33 22.97 21.17
C LEU A 267 3.02 21.46 21.14
N GLU A 268 1.89 21.04 21.68
CA GLU A 268 1.43 19.63 21.60
C GLU A 268 1.19 19.20 20.14
N ALA A 269 0.60 20.06 19.32
CA ALA A 269 0.34 19.78 17.91
C ALA A 269 1.65 19.69 17.09
N VAL A 270 2.59 20.61 17.29
CA VAL A 270 3.91 20.61 16.61
C VAL A 270 4.81 19.48 17.13
N GLY A 271 4.67 19.11 18.41
CA GLY A 271 5.38 17.99 19.01
C GLY A 271 4.82 16.60 18.66
N SER A 272 3.62 16.54 18.07
CA SER A 272 3.01 15.29 17.64
C SER A 272 3.73 14.68 16.43
N ASP A 273 3.82 13.36 16.37
CA ASP A 273 4.54 12.63 15.32
C ASP A 273 4.05 12.96 13.89
N LEU A 274 2.79 13.42 13.75
CA LEU A 274 2.21 13.92 12.51
C LEU A 274 2.94 15.14 11.92
N ALA A 275 3.56 15.98 12.75
CA ALA A 275 4.34 17.12 12.26
C ALA A 275 5.75 16.68 11.80
N ARG A 276 6.35 15.69 12.48
CA ARG A 276 7.70 15.18 12.18
C ARG A 276 7.75 14.33 10.91
N GLU A 277 6.72 13.56 10.60
CA GLU A 277 6.65 12.74 9.38
C GLU A 277 6.42 13.56 8.10
N THR A 278 6.07 14.85 8.21
CA THR A 278 5.81 15.72 7.05
C THR A 278 7.03 16.48 6.52
N ASP A 279 8.19 16.35 7.18
CA ASP A 279 9.48 16.89 6.73
C ASP A 279 10.07 16.04 5.58
N LEU A 280 9.36 16.05 4.45
CA LEU A 280 9.60 15.22 3.26
C LEU A 280 10.65 15.81 2.31
N VAL A 281 11.68 16.48 2.85
CA VAL A 281 12.87 16.84 2.05
C VAL A 281 13.57 15.57 1.56
N ASN A 282 13.44 14.46 2.31
CA ASN A 282 13.82 13.11 1.90
C ASN A 282 12.60 12.19 2.05
N PRO A 283 11.88 11.85 0.96
CA PRO A 283 10.91 10.77 1.02
C PRO A 283 11.65 9.45 1.30
N VAL A 284 11.21 8.73 2.33
CA VAL A 284 11.61 7.32 2.58
C VAL A 284 11.04 6.43 1.49
#